data_AF-A0A7V8IQ93-F1
#
_entry.id   AF-A0A7V8IQ93-F1
#
_cell.length_a   1.000
_cell.length_b   1.000
_cell.length_c   1.000
_cell.angle_alpha   90.00
_cell.angle_beta   90.00
_cell.angle_gamma   90.00
#
_symmetry.space_group_name_H-M   'P 1'
#
loop_
_entity.id
_entity.type
_entity.pdbx_description
1 polymer ?
#
loop_
_entity_poly.entity_id
_entity_poly.type
_entity_poly.pdbx_seq_one_letter_code
_entity_poly.pdbx_strand_id
1 'polypeptide(L)'
;MLSISPEALALIKKENKPIFLDMPRHIKGGCCVNLQECPTVRFGVPHDPESYVEKEIQGVPVLLPRRFPMDRELMITVSSFLGIRRIVLEGWEYC
;
A
#
# COMPACT_ATOMS: atom_id res chain seq x y z
N MET A 1 -0.60 -11.39 6.28
CA MET A 1 0.56 -10.67 6.86
C MET A 1 1.16 -9.70 5.85
N LEU A 2 1.35 -8.43 6.23
CA LEU A 2 1.99 -7.41 5.37
C LEU A 2 3.50 -7.32 5.65
N SER A 3 4.32 -7.35 4.61
CA SER A 3 5.79 -7.28 4.67
C SER A 3 6.35 -6.22 3.72
N ILE A 4 7.63 -5.86 3.87
CA ILE A 4 8.34 -4.88 3.06
C ILE A 4 9.65 -5.52 2.56
N SER A 5 9.84 -5.53 1.24
CA SER A 5 11.09 -6.00 0.63
C SER A 5 12.30 -5.16 1.09
N PRO A 6 13.52 -5.72 1.10
CA PRO A 6 14.72 -4.96 1.46
C PRO A 6 14.93 -3.71 0.60
N GLU A 7 14.64 -3.78 -0.71
CA GLU A 7 14.79 -2.61 -1.59
C GLU A 7 13.77 -1.51 -1.25
N ALA A 8 12.51 -1.87 -1.02
CA ALA A 8 11.49 -0.90 -0.65
C ALA A 8 11.78 -0.28 0.72
N LEU A 9 12.23 -1.08 1.69
CA LEU A 9 12.62 -0.60 3.01
C LEU A 9 13.74 0.43 2.95
N ALA A 10 14.75 0.20 2.10
CA ALA A 10 15.85 1.13 1.87
C ALA A 10 15.35 2.46 1.28
N LEU A 11 14.42 2.41 0.30
CA LEU A 11 13.82 3.62 -0.28
C LEU A 11 12.99 4.39 0.76
N ILE A 12 12.16 3.68 1.54
CA ILE A 12 11.30 4.30 2.55
C ILE A 12 12.13 5.02 3.62
N LYS A 13 13.17 4.35 4.13
CA LYS A 13 14.09 4.93 5.11
C LYS A 13 14.84 6.14 4.56
N LYS A 14 15.22 6.10 3.27
CA LYS A 14 15.90 7.22 2.62
C LYS A 14 15.01 8.46 2.51
N GLU A 15 13.72 8.29 2.19
CA GLU A 15 12.77 9.40 2.09
C GLU A 15 12.43 10.04 3.44
N ASN A 16 12.66 9.32 4.55
CA ASN A 16 12.41 9.75 5.93
C ASN A 16 10.98 10.29 6.13
N LYS A 17 10.00 9.62 5.51
CA LYS A 17 8.57 9.92 5.60
C LYS A 17 7.80 8.63 5.87
N PRO A 18 6.67 8.70 6.60
CA PRO A 18 5.76 7.57 6.68
C PRO A 18 5.24 7.21 5.29
N ILE A 19 4.76 5.98 5.16
CA ILE A 19 4.01 5.56 3.98
C ILE A 19 2.56 5.25 4.37
N PHE A 20 1.65 5.39 3.42
CA PHE A 20 0.26 4.97 3.57
C PHE A 20 -0.22 4.16 2.36
N LEU A 21 -1.18 3.27 2.61
CA LEU A 21 -1.87 2.52 1.56
C LEU A 21 -3.16 3.24 1.16
N ASP A 22 -3.15 3.87 0.00
CA ASP A 22 -4.30 4.50 -0.60
C ASP A 22 -5.20 3.44 -1.25
N MET A 23 -6.40 3.27 -0.71
CA MET A 23 -7.36 2.28 -1.20
C MET A 23 -8.28 2.92 -2.25
N PRO A 24 -8.24 2.45 -3.51
CA PRO A 24 -9.15 2.94 -4.51
C PRO A 24 -10.59 2.57 -4.17
N ARG A 25 -11.53 3.39 -4.67
CA ARG A 25 -12.95 3.16 -4.45
C ARG A 25 -13.36 1.84 -5.09
N HIS A 26 -14.17 1.10 -4.35
CA HIS A 26 -14.82 -0.08 -4.88
C HIS A 26 -15.97 0.32 -5.80
N ILE A 27 -15.83 0.07 -7.10
CA ILE A 27 -16.87 0.37 -8.08
C ILE A 27 -17.76 -0.87 -8.23
N LYS A 28 -18.96 -0.79 -7.65
CA LYS A 28 -20.04 -1.76 -7.86
C LYS A 28 -20.97 -1.25 -8.95
N GLY A 29 -20.80 -1.76 -10.18
CA GLY A 29 -21.65 -1.44 -11.31
C GLY A 29 -22.67 -2.56 -11.57
N GLY A 30 -23.92 -2.37 -11.12
CA GLY A 30 -25.02 -3.29 -11.42
C GLY A 30 -24.77 -4.75 -11.01
N CYS A 31 -25.43 -5.69 -11.71
CA CYS A 31 -25.40 -7.13 -11.42
C CYS A 31 -24.05 -7.80 -11.76
N CYS A 32 -23.18 -7.16 -12.57
CA CYS A 32 -22.06 -7.86 -13.21
C CYS A 32 -20.69 -7.16 -13.13
N VAL A 33 -20.58 -5.94 -12.58
CA VAL A 33 -19.29 -5.24 -12.48
C VAL A 33 -18.88 -5.07 -11.02
N ASN A 34 -17.80 -5.75 -10.67
CA ASN A 34 -17.15 -5.67 -9.38
C ASN A 34 -15.67 -5.31 -9.64
N LEU A 35 -15.36 -4.02 -9.64
CA LEU A 35 -14.01 -3.52 -9.94
C LEU A 35 -13.41 -2.84 -8.71
N GLN A 36 -12.23 -3.30 -8.31
CA GLN A 36 -11.37 -2.62 -7.36
C GLN A 36 -9.97 -2.56 -7.94
N GLU A 37 -9.46 -1.34 -8.15
CA GLU A 37 -8.08 -1.16 -8.58
C GLU A 37 -7.08 -1.58 -7.48
N CYS A 38 -5.82 -1.67 -7.86
CA CYS A 38 -4.72 -1.90 -6.94
C CYS A 38 -4.57 -0.77 -5.91
N PRO A 39 -4.44 -1.10 -4.62
CA PRO A 39 -4.00 -0.13 -3.62
C PRO A 39 -2.65 0.48 -4.01
N THR A 40 -2.50 1.78 -3.78
CA THR A 40 -1.27 2.50 -4.11
C THR A 40 -0.50 2.82 -2.83
N VAL A 41 0.81 2.55 -2.82
CA VAL A 41 1.69 2.96 -1.74
C VAL A 41 2.11 4.41 -1.98
N ARG A 42 1.84 5.30 -1.02
CA ARG A 42 2.17 6.73 -1.11
C ARG A 42 3.02 7.15 0.08
N PHE A 43 3.85 8.16 -0.13
CA PHE A 43 4.62 8.80 0.94
C PHE A 43 3.85 9.93 1.61
N GLY A 44 4.07 10.10 2.91
CA GLY A 44 3.46 11.13 3.74
C GLY A 44 2.25 10.61 4.50
N VAL A 45 1.31 11.50 4.75
CA VAL A 45 0.11 11.26 5.55
C VAL A 45 -1.11 11.34 4.61
N PRO A 46 -2.11 10.44 4.75
CA PRO A 46 -3.33 10.50 3.95
C PRO A 46 -4.12 11.78 4.23
N HIS A 47 -5.02 12.15 3.32
CA HIS A 47 -5.86 13.34 3.47
C HIS A 47 -6.83 13.23 4.66
N ASP A 48 -7.24 12.01 5.02
CA ASP A 48 -8.15 11.67 6.11
C ASP A 48 -7.50 10.73 7.15
N PRO A 49 -6.54 11.22 7.98
CA PRO A 49 -5.77 10.39 8.90
C PRO A 49 -6.61 9.55 9.88
N GLU A 50 -7.77 10.06 10.27
CA GLU A 50 -8.71 9.39 11.18
C GLU A 50 -9.23 8.04 10.64
N SER A 51 -9.26 7.87 9.32
CA SER A 51 -9.67 6.63 8.65
C SER A 51 -8.58 5.55 8.66
N TYR A 52 -7.38 5.89 9.15
CA TYR A 52 -6.20 5.04 9.12
C TYR A 52 -5.80 4.62 10.55
N VAL A 53 -5.02 3.54 10.60
CA VAL A 53 -4.31 3.06 11.77
C VAL A 53 -2.83 3.00 11.44
N GLU A 54 -2.01 3.58 12.29
CA GLU A 54 -0.56 3.44 12.17
C GLU A 54 -0.13 2.07 12.69
N LYS A 55 0.71 1.39 11.92
CA LYS A 55 1.39 0.17 12.31
C LYS A 55 2.87 0.29 12.05
N GLU A 56 3.67 -0.23 12.97
CA GLU A 56 5.09 -0.43 12.73
C GLU A 56 5.30 -1.74 11.97
N ILE A 57 5.91 -1.68 10.78
CA ILE A 57 6.25 -2.84 9.97
C ILE A 57 7.74 -2.77 9.68
N GLN A 58 8.51 -3.73 10.17
CA GLN A 58 9.98 -3.77 9.97
C GLN A 58 10.69 -2.45 10.37
N GLY A 59 10.19 -1.80 11.43
CA GLY A 59 10.75 -0.56 11.96
C GLY A 59 10.45 0.69 11.13
N VAL A 60 9.46 0.66 10.23
CA VAL A 60 8.93 1.86 9.57
C VAL A 60 7.45 2.07 9.88
N PRO A 61 7.00 3.33 10.07
CA PRO A 61 5.59 3.63 10.27
C PRO A 61 4.82 3.50 8.95
N VAL A 62 3.79 2.66 8.97
CA VAL A 62 2.88 2.41 7.85
C VAL A 62 1.45 2.71 8.27
N LEU A 63 0.83 3.68 7.60
CA LEU A 63 -0.56 4.06 7.80
C LEU A 63 -1.45 3.18 6.93
N LEU A 64 -2.26 2.35 7.56
CA LEU A 64 -3.15 1.41 6.90
C LEU A 64 -4.60 1.85 7.08
N PRO A 65 -5.47 1.73 6.06
CA PRO A 65 -6.90 1.91 6.26
C PRO A 65 -7.42 1.00 7.38
N ARG A 66 -8.34 1.47 8.22
CA ARG A 66 -8.89 0.69 9.35
C ARG A 66 -9.43 -0.70 8.96
N ARG A 67 -9.88 -0.87 7.71
CA ARG A 67 -10.44 -2.11 7.17
C ARG A 67 -9.49 -2.85 6.23
N PHE A 68 -8.19 -2.57 6.31
CA PHE A 68 -7.19 -3.24 5.48
C PHE A 68 -7.06 -4.74 5.84
N PRO A 69 -7.08 -5.65 4.86
CA PRO A 69 -7.02 -7.10 5.10
C PRO A 69 -5.60 -7.53 5.50
N MET A 70 -5.35 -7.63 6.81
CA MET A 70 -4.04 -8.01 7.37
C MET A 70 -3.79 -9.53 7.34
N ASP A 71 -4.83 -10.31 7.11
CA ASP A 71 -4.82 -11.77 7.00
C ASP A 71 -4.15 -12.25 5.70
N ARG A 72 -4.11 -11.42 4.65
CA ARG A 72 -3.51 -11.75 3.35
C ARG A 72 -1.99 -11.57 3.35
N GLU A 73 -1.26 -12.47 2.69
CA GLU A 73 0.18 -12.33 2.45
C GLU A 73 0.41 -11.27 1.38
N LEU A 74 0.82 -10.08 1.81
CA LEU A 74 1.02 -8.90 0.96
C LEU A 74 2.43 -8.37 1.16
N MET A 75 3.03 -7.84 0.09
CA MET A 75 4.39 -7.31 0.12
C MET A 75 4.45 -5.91 -0.49
N ILE A 76 5.07 -4.97 0.22
CA ILE A 76 5.46 -3.67 -0.33
C ILE A 76 6.83 -3.84 -0.98
N THR A 77 6.89 -3.63 -2.29
CA THR A 77 8.10 -3.84 -3.09
C THR A 77 8.37 -2.72 -4.08
N VAL A 78 9.51 -2.76 -4.77
CA VAL A 78 9.89 -1.79 -5.79
C VAL A 78 9.67 -2.38 -7.18
N SER A 79 8.73 -1.83 -7.92
CA SER A 79 8.59 -2.09 -9.34
C SER A 79 9.48 -1.12 -10.12
N SER A 80 10.22 -1.62 -11.11
CA SER A 80 10.98 -0.80 -12.04
C SER A 80 10.52 -1.06 -13.47
N PHE A 81 10.17 0.01 -14.18
CA PHE A 81 9.86 -0.04 -15.60
C PHE A 81 10.52 1.15 -16.30
N LEU A 82 11.30 0.88 -17.34
CA LEU A 82 12.04 1.89 -18.12
C LEU A 82 12.85 2.88 -17.25
N GLY A 83 13.49 2.40 -16.18
CA GLY A 83 14.30 3.22 -15.27
C GLY A 83 13.51 4.00 -14.21
N ILE A 84 12.18 4.06 -14.32
CA ILE A 84 11.31 4.62 -13.29
C ILE A 84 11.12 3.56 -12.21
N ARG A 85 11.45 3.91 -10.97
CA ARG A 85 11.23 3.06 -9.79
C ARG A 85 10.03 3.59 -9.01
N ARG A 86 9.11 2.70 -8.65
CA ARG A 86 7.94 3.02 -7.84
C ARG A 86 7.74 1.94 -6.78
N ILE A 87 7.24 2.35 -5.61
CA ILE A 87 6.83 1.40 -4.58
C ILE A 87 5.42 0.91 -4.92
N VAL A 88 5.21 -0.40 -4.87
CA VAL A 88 3.96 -1.07 -5.21
C VAL A 88 3.59 -2.07 -4.12
N LEU A 89 2.32 -2.48 -4.10
CA LEU A 89 1.82 -3.57 -3.27
C LEU A 89 1.64 -4.81 -4.15
N GLU A 90 2.33 -5.89 -3.82
CA GLU A 90 2.21 -7.20 -4.45
C GLU A 90 1.37 -8.16 -3.60
N GLY A 91 0.77 -9.16 -4.26
CA GLY A 91 -0.10 -10.17 -3.64
C GLY A 91 -1.56 -9.75 -3.52
N TRP A 92 -1.93 -8.57 -4.02
CA TRP A 92 -3.31 -8.14 -4.07
C TRP A 92 -4.03 -8.83 -5.23
N GLU A 93 -5.18 -9.49 -4.98
CA GLU A 93 -5.90 -10.34 -5.96
C GLU A 93 -6.24 -9.68 -7.31
N TYR A 94 -6.22 -8.36 -7.38
CA TYR A 94 -6.56 -7.56 -8.56
C TYR A 94 -5.34 -6.82 -9.14
N CYS A 95 -4.14 -7.19 -8.69
CA CYS A 95 -2.82 -6.82 -9.19
C CYS A 95 -2.07 -8.09 -9.62
#